data_AF-C4V725-F1
#
_entry.id   AF-C4V725-F1
#
_cell.length_a   1.000
_cell.length_b   1.000
_cell.length_c   1.000
_cell.angle_alpha   90.00
_cell.angle_beta   90.00
_cell.angle_gamma   90.00
#
_symmetry.space_group_name_H-M   'P 1'
#
loop_
_entity.id
_entity.type
_entity.pdbx_description
1 polymer ?
#
loop_
_entity_poly.entity_id
_entity_poly.type
_entity_poly.pdbx_seq_one_letter_code
_entity_poly.pdbx_strand_id
1 'polypeptide(L)'
;MSKNSTHKNLSDIEKELIKTKDWRYKGEVDKFKRPVNSLLTEKDINYDVAEKLEPISNKQNIEIMKMTLQRLREGTFDNYDFTVTQIEEEELEYNEEENKDVVELYNEIESELLKISDFGSFGFMPDTEVKSFLKAEVKQDKKRKNVKSLENIKNVTVLK
;
A
#
# COMPACT_ATOMS: atom_id res chain seq x y z
N MET A 1 2.48 13.04 77.34
CA MET A 1 2.60 11.68 76.74
C MET A 1 2.39 11.80 75.22
N SER A 2 3.46 11.71 74.43
CA SER A 2 3.40 11.58 72.95
C SER A 2 4.77 11.12 72.44
N LYS A 3 5.22 9.92 72.86
CA LYS A 3 6.48 9.32 72.39
C LYS A 3 6.25 8.07 71.52
N ASN A 4 5.05 7.47 71.59
CA ASN A 4 4.75 6.22 70.87
C ASN A 4 4.34 6.42 69.40
N SER A 5 3.91 7.64 69.02
CA SER A 5 3.53 7.93 67.62
C SER A 5 4.76 8.12 66.73
N THR A 6 5.80 8.80 67.23
CA THR A 6 7.05 9.04 66.49
C THR A 6 7.85 7.75 66.27
N HIS A 7 7.87 6.84 67.24
CA HIS A 7 8.53 5.53 67.08
C HIS A 7 7.84 4.61 66.08
N LYS A 8 6.49 4.65 65.99
CA LYS A 8 5.77 3.90 64.96
C LYS A 8 6.08 4.45 63.56
N ASN A 9 6.05 5.78 63.43
CA ASN A 9 6.40 6.45 62.17
C ASN A 9 7.85 6.13 61.76
N LEU A 10 8.80 6.08 62.69
CA LEU A 10 10.20 5.74 62.40
C LEU A 10 10.34 4.29 61.90
N SER A 11 9.70 3.33 62.59
CA SER A 11 9.69 1.92 62.17
C SER A 11 9.09 1.75 60.76
N ASP A 12 8.04 2.50 60.44
CA ASP A 12 7.38 2.40 59.14
C ASP A 12 8.24 3.01 58.02
N ILE A 13 8.93 4.12 58.30
CA ILE A 13 9.93 4.72 57.39
C ILE A 13 11.11 3.76 57.16
N GLU A 14 11.66 3.15 58.21
CA GLU A 14 12.76 2.18 58.09
C GLU A 14 12.36 0.99 57.20
N LYS A 15 11.14 0.46 57.39
CA LYS A 15 10.61 -0.60 56.52
C LYS A 15 10.48 -0.15 55.08
N GLU A 16 10.05 1.09 54.83
CA GLU A 16 9.96 1.63 53.46
C GLU A 16 11.32 1.81 52.80
N LEU A 17 12.35 2.22 53.56
CA LEU A 17 13.71 2.35 53.05
C LEU A 17 14.36 1.02 52.69
N ILE A 18 14.01 -0.06 53.39
CA ILE A 18 14.51 -1.41 53.12
C ILE A 18 13.76 -2.08 51.95
N LYS A 19 12.51 -1.69 51.70
CA LYS A 19 11.71 -2.25 50.59
C LYS A 19 12.35 -1.94 49.25
N THR A 20 12.11 -2.85 48.29
CA THR A 20 12.51 -2.62 46.90
C THR A 20 11.80 -1.40 46.35
N LYS A 21 12.58 -0.46 45.79
CA LYS A 21 12.05 0.75 45.17
C LYS A 21 11.06 0.43 44.05
N ASP A 22 10.00 1.22 43.96
CA ASP A 22 9.06 1.18 42.85
C ASP A 22 9.81 1.40 41.52
N TRP A 23 9.29 0.84 40.43
CA TRP A 23 9.90 0.93 39.11
C TRP A 23 10.06 2.39 38.67
N ARG A 24 9.15 3.28 39.07
CA ARG A 24 9.19 4.73 38.81
C ARG A 24 10.47 5.42 39.29
N TYR A 25 11.07 4.90 40.38
CA TYR A 25 12.27 5.47 40.98
C TYR A 25 13.57 4.81 40.49
N LYS A 26 13.49 3.98 39.44
CA LYS A 26 14.65 3.38 38.78
C LYS A 26 14.93 4.15 37.48
N GLY A 27 16.19 4.46 37.19
CA GLY A 27 16.56 5.19 35.97
C GLY A 27 16.26 4.40 34.69
N GLU A 28 16.64 3.12 34.65
CA GLU A 28 16.51 2.26 33.47
C GLU A 28 15.42 1.19 33.67
N VAL A 29 14.21 1.51 33.22
CA VAL A 29 13.04 0.63 33.34
C VAL A 29 12.68 0.01 31.99
N ASP A 30 13.05 -1.26 31.83
CA ASP A 30 12.61 -2.08 30.71
C ASP A 30 11.11 -2.43 30.81
N LYS A 31 10.49 -2.82 29.70
CA LYS A 31 9.06 -3.18 29.62
C LYS A 31 8.67 -4.30 30.59
N PHE A 32 9.59 -5.21 30.92
CA PHE A 32 9.35 -6.31 31.86
C PHE A 32 9.47 -5.90 33.33
N LYS A 33 10.12 -4.77 33.62
CA LYS A 33 10.35 -4.28 34.99
C LYS A 33 9.19 -3.43 35.51
N ARG A 34 8.24 -3.06 34.65
CA ARG A 34 7.05 -2.27 34.98
C ARG A 34 5.77 -3.04 34.65
N PRO A 35 4.63 -2.73 35.32
CA PRO A 35 3.34 -3.30 34.96
C PRO A 35 2.91 -2.92 33.53
N VAL A 36 2.09 -3.77 32.92
CA VAL A 36 1.48 -3.50 31.60
C VAL A 36 0.63 -2.23 31.67
N ASN A 37 0.72 -1.38 30.63
CA ASN A 37 -0.02 -0.11 30.51
C ASN A 37 0.23 0.93 31.62
N SER A 38 1.24 0.73 32.46
CA SER A 38 1.62 1.68 33.53
C SER A 38 1.91 3.10 33.04
N LEU A 39 2.49 3.25 31.84
CA LEU A 39 2.77 4.56 31.26
C LEU A 39 1.51 5.35 30.86
N LEU A 40 0.37 4.69 30.65
CA LEU A 40 -0.88 5.36 30.30
C LEU A 40 -1.56 5.99 31.54
N THR A 41 -1.33 5.40 32.71
CA THR A 41 -1.89 5.89 33.98
C THR A 41 -1.05 6.99 34.61
N GLU A 42 0.25 7.04 34.31
CA GLU A 42 1.12 8.12 34.77
C GLU A 42 0.81 9.42 34.03
N LYS A 43 0.44 10.47 34.78
CA LYS A 43 0.10 11.78 34.21
C LYS A 43 1.32 12.69 34.06
N ASP A 44 2.39 12.44 34.82
CA ASP A 44 3.47 13.40 35.04
C ASP A 44 4.81 12.93 34.44
N ILE A 45 4.79 12.36 33.23
CA ILE A 45 6.02 12.01 32.49
C ILE A 45 6.29 13.09 31.45
N ASN A 46 7.30 13.91 31.70
CA ASN A 46 7.80 14.88 30.73
C ASN A 46 8.84 14.23 29.83
N TYR A 47 8.68 14.38 28.52
CA TYR A 47 9.62 13.88 27.51
C TYR A 47 9.66 14.84 26.33
N ASP A 48 10.82 14.87 25.67
CA ASP A 48 11.02 15.66 24.47
C ASP A 48 10.47 14.91 23.25
N VAL A 49 9.83 15.64 22.34
CA VAL A 49 9.25 15.10 21.10
C VAL A 49 10.01 15.69 19.92
N ALA A 50 10.52 14.83 19.03
CA ALA A 50 11.08 15.28 17.76
C ALA A 50 9.95 15.86 16.89
N GLU A 51 10.17 17.07 16.34
CA GLU A 51 9.25 17.87 15.51
C GLU A 51 7.82 17.31 15.34
N LYS A 52 6.89 17.86 16.10
CA LYS A 52 5.47 17.49 15.98
C LYS A 52 4.92 18.08 14.67
N LEU A 53 4.40 17.21 13.80
CA LEU A 53 3.60 17.66 12.66
C LEU A 53 2.38 18.43 13.17
N GLU A 54 2.21 19.66 12.69
CA GLU A 54 1.05 20.47 13.03
C GLU A 54 -0.23 19.78 12.51
N PRO A 55 -1.23 19.52 13.38
CA PRO A 55 -2.46 18.93 12.94
C PRO A 55 -3.19 19.87 11.98
N ILE A 56 -3.79 19.30 10.92
CA ILE A 56 -4.59 20.07 9.97
C ILE A 56 -5.74 20.73 10.72
N SER A 57 -5.79 22.07 10.67
CA SER A 57 -6.85 22.85 11.28
C SER A 57 -8.19 22.63 10.58
N ASN A 58 -9.30 22.82 11.31
CA ASN A 58 -10.64 22.75 10.72
C ASN A 58 -10.83 23.74 9.54
N LYS A 59 -10.13 24.88 9.56
CA LYS A 59 -10.16 25.85 8.46
C LYS A 59 -9.51 25.27 7.19
N GLN A 60 -8.34 24.65 7.33
CA GLN A 60 -7.65 23.98 6.22
C GLN A 60 -8.50 22.83 5.67
N ASN A 61 -9.19 22.06 6.50
CA ASN A 61 -10.10 21.02 6.02
C ASN A 61 -11.25 21.57 5.16
N ILE A 62 -11.84 22.70 5.56
CA ILE A 62 -12.91 23.36 4.78
C ILE A 62 -12.36 23.86 3.44
N GLU A 63 -11.16 24.44 3.46
CA GLU A 63 -10.48 24.92 2.26
C GLU A 63 -10.15 23.80 1.29
N ILE A 64 -9.58 22.70 1.79
CA ILE A 64 -9.32 21.48 1.03
C ILE A 64 -10.63 21.02 0.39
N MET A 65 -11.70 20.86 1.16
CA MET A 65 -13.00 20.42 0.64
C MET A 65 -13.54 21.34 -0.46
N LYS A 66 -13.41 22.66 -0.30
CA LYS A 66 -13.84 23.63 -1.31
C LYS A 66 -13.04 23.46 -2.61
N MET A 67 -11.72 23.32 -2.51
CA MET A 67 -10.84 23.09 -3.66
C MET A 67 -11.17 21.77 -4.36
N THR A 68 -11.39 20.69 -3.60
CA THR A 68 -11.74 19.38 -4.19
C THR A 68 -13.06 19.44 -4.95
N LEU A 69 -14.07 20.11 -4.39
CA LEU A 69 -15.35 20.32 -5.07
C LEU A 69 -15.21 21.16 -6.34
N GLN A 70 -14.33 22.16 -6.32
CA GLN A 70 -14.04 22.97 -7.51
C GLN A 70 -13.39 22.12 -8.61
N ARG A 71 -12.34 21.35 -8.31
CA ARG A 71 -11.67 20.48 -9.30
C ARG A 71 -12.61 19.42 -9.87
N LEU A 72 -13.49 18.85 -9.04
CA LEU A 72 -14.53 17.92 -9.50
C LEU A 72 -15.50 18.56 -10.50
N ARG A 73 -15.85 19.84 -10.31
CA ARG A 73 -16.72 20.59 -11.23
C ARG A 73 -16.00 20.95 -12.53
N GLU A 74 -14.73 21.30 -12.43
CA GLU A 74 -13.89 21.68 -13.57
C GLU A 74 -13.38 20.47 -14.37
N GLY A 75 -13.45 19.26 -13.79
CA GLY A 75 -12.93 18.04 -14.41
C GLY A 75 -11.41 18.00 -14.52
N THR A 76 -10.70 18.82 -13.73
CA THR A 76 -9.25 18.96 -13.75
C THR A 76 -8.61 17.93 -12.83
N PHE A 77 -8.27 16.78 -13.41
CA PHE A 77 -7.62 15.68 -12.71
C PHE A 77 -6.19 15.50 -13.19
N ASP A 78 -5.27 15.33 -12.25
CA ASP A 78 -3.85 15.07 -12.50
C ASP A 78 -3.60 13.57 -12.81
N ASN A 79 -4.57 12.92 -13.47
CA ASN A 79 -4.48 11.50 -13.82
C ASN A 79 -3.47 11.30 -14.96
N TYR A 80 -2.77 10.16 -14.94
CA TYR A 80 -1.91 9.76 -16.06
C TYR A 80 -2.77 9.27 -17.24
N ASP A 81 -2.54 9.82 -18.42
CA ASP A 81 -3.20 9.38 -19.64
C ASP A 81 -2.48 8.16 -20.24
N PHE A 82 -3.22 7.07 -20.43
CA PHE A 82 -2.70 5.89 -21.13
C PHE A 82 -2.77 6.12 -22.64
N THR A 83 -1.61 6.20 -23.29
CA THR A 83 -1.52 6.13 -24.75
C THR A 83 -1.73 4.69 -25.19
N VAL A 84 -2.96 4.34 -25.58
CA VAL A 84 -3.20 3.07 -26.26
C VAL A 84 -2.74 3.22 -27.70
N THR A 85 -1.57 2.68 -28.04
CA THR A 85 -1.25 2.36 -29.42
C THR A 85 -2.23 1.29 -29.86
N GLN A 86 -3.29 1.70 -30.55
CA GLN A 86 -4.06 0.78 -31.37
C GLN A 86 -3.09 0.28 -32.44
N ILE A 87 -2.56 -0.93 -32.22
CA ILE A 87 -2.01 -1.69 -33.33
C ILE A 87 -3.25 -1.97 -34.17
N GLU A 88 -3.44 -1.21 -35.25
CA GLU A 88 -4.34 -1.64 -36.30
C GLU A 88 -3.82 -3.02 -36.69
N GLU A 89 -4.61 -4.07 -36.39
CA GLU A 89 -4.45 -5.36 -37.02
C GLU A 89 -4.74 -5.13 -38.51
N GLU A 90 -3.78 -4.56 -39.24
CA GLU A 90 -3.68 -4.85 -40.66
C GLU A 90 -3.62 -6.37 -40.73
N GLU A 91 -4.66 -6.98 -41.31
CA GLU A 91 -4.61 -8.34 -41.81
C GLU A 91 -3.51 -8.36 -42.89
N LEU A 92 -2.25 -8.38 -42.46
CA LEU A 92 -1.15 -8.77 -43.29
C LEU A 92 -1.47 -10.20 -43.69
N GLU A 93 -1.76 -10.41 -44.98
CA GLU A 93 -1.93 -11.72 -45.59
C GLU A 93 -0.60 -12.46 -45.41
N TYR A 94 -0.47 -13.16 -44.29
CA TYR A 94 0.76 -13.86 -43.93
C TYR A 94 0.85 -15.10 -44.81
N ASN A 95 1.62 -14.99 -45.89
CA ASN A 95 1.89 -16.11 -46.76
C ASN A 95 2.89 -17.05 -46.06
N GLU A 96 2.37 -18.05 -45.35
CA GLU A 96 3.16 -19.00 -44.54
C GLU A 96 4.24 -19.73 -45.36
N GLU A 97 4.01 -19.94 -46.66
CA GLU A 97 4.94 -20.65 -47.54
C GLU A 97 6.15 -19.79 -47.96
N GLU A 98 5.98 -18.48 -48.15
CA GLU A 98 7.07 -17.59 -48.59
C GLU A 98 8.00 -17.20 -47.43
N ASN A 99 7.49 -17.20 -46.20
CA ASN A 99 8.24 -16.73 -45.03
C ASN A 99 8.74 -17.87 -44.13
N LYS A 100 8.57 -19.13 -44.54
CA LYS A 100 8.99 -20.29 -43.73
C LYS A 100 10.48 -20.27 -43.41
N ASP A 101 11.31 -20.00 -44.41
CA ASP A 101 12.77 -19.91 -44.26
C ASP A 101 13.16 -18.76 -43.31
N VAL A 102 12.43 -17.65 -43.35
CA VAL A 102 12.64 -16.48 -42.47
C VAL A 102 12.29 -16.83 -41.03
N VAL A 103 11.20 -17.55 -40.80
CA VAL A 103 10.79 -18.01 -39.47
C VAL A 103 11.78 -19.04 -38.91
N GLU A 104 12.21 -20.00 -39.74
CA GLU A 104 13.20 -21.01 -39.33
C GLU A 104 14.53 -20.34 -38.94
N LEU A 105 15.02 -19.41 -39.76
CA LEU A 105 16.24 -18.65 -39.48
C LEU A 105 16.09 -17.78 -38.22
N TYR A 106 14.94 -17.13 -38.03
CA TYR A 106 14.66 -16.31 -36.84
C TYR A 106 14.72 -17.17 -35.56
N ASN A 107 14.08 -18.33 -35.58
CA ASN A 107 14.08 -19.26 -34.45
C ASN A 107 15.48 -19.81 -34.15
N GLU A 108 16.28 -20.09 -35.19
CA GLU A 108 17.66 -20.53 -35.04
C GLU A 108 18.51 -19.46 -34.34
N ILE A 109 18.43 -18.22 -34.83
CA ILE A 109 19.13 -17.06 -34.25
C ILE A 109 18.71 -16.82 -32.80
N GLU A 110 17.40 -16.83 -32.51
CA GLU A 110 16.90 -16.64 -31.14
C GLU A 110 17.41 -17.74 -30.20
N SER A 111 17.45 -18.99 -30.67
CA SER A 111 17.97 -20.12 -29.89
C SER A 111 19.48 -20.00 -29.61
N GLU A 112 20.26 -19.47 -30.54
CA GLU A 112 21.69 -19.21 -30.35
C GLU A 112 21.92 -18.02 -29.43
N LEU A 113 21.16 -16.94 -29.61
CA LEU A 113 21.22 -15.76 -28.74
C LEU A 113 20.84 -16.11 -27.30
N LEU A 114 19.89 -17.03 -27.08
CA LEU A 114 19.55 -17.52 -25.74
C LEU A 114 20.68 -18.35 -25.10
N LYS A 115 21.47 -19.07 -25.91
CA LYS A 115 22.63 -19.85 -25.45
C LYS A 115 23.84 -18.96 -25.15
N ILE A 116 23.99 -17.86 -25.90
CA ILE A 116 25.09 -16.90 -25.75
C ILE A 116 24.79 -15.90 -24.62
N SER A 117 23.53 -15.53 -24.46
CA SER A 117 23.10 -14.59 -23.43
C SER A 117 22.92 -15.32 -22.10
N ASP A 118 23.67 -14.88 -21.08
CA ASP A 118 23.49 -15.28 -19.68
C ASP A 118 22.19 -14.70 -19.07
N PHE A 119 21.03 -14.92 -19.70
CA PHE A 119 19.72 -14.45 -19.24
C PHE A 119 19.33 -15.01 -17.85
N GLY A 120 20.06 -16.00 -17.33
CA GLY A 120 19.95 -16.44 -15.95
C GLY A 120 20.42 -15.43 -14.89
N SER A 121 21.14 -14.36 -15.28
CA SER A 121 21.67 -13.36 -14.34
C SER A 121 20.81 -12.11 -14.16
N PHE A 122 19.85 -11.84 -15.06
CA PHE A 122 19.07 -10.60 -15.02
C PHE A 122 17.59 -10.84 -15.31
N GLY A 123 16.92 -11.71 -14.54
CA GLY A 123 15.48 -11.63 -14.18
C GLY A 123 14.43 -11.35 -15.27
N PHE A 124 14.78 -11.42 -16.55
CA PHE A 124 13.96 -11.04 -17.68
C PHE A 124 13.86 -12.27 -18.57
N MET A 125 12.84 -13.08 -18.31
CA MET A 125 12.31 -13.97 -19.33
C MET A 125 11.45 -13.12 -20.26
N PRO A 126 11.73 -13.04 -21.57
CA PRO A 126 10.69 -12.67 -22.49
C PRO A 126 9.62 -13.77 -22.43
N ASP A 127 8.40 -13.39 -22.06
CA ASP A 127 7.23 -14.26 -22.20
C ASP A 127 6.93 -14.44 -23.70
N THR A 128 7.73 -15.25 -24.38
CA THR A 128 7.51 -15.61 -25.78
C THR A 128 7.55 -17.12 -25.92
N GLU A 129 6.53 -17.78 -25.38
CA GLU A 129 5.95 -18.86 -26.18
C GLU A 129 5.36 -18.16 -27.41
N VAL A 130 6.04 -18.23 -28.56
CA VAL A 130 5.36 -18.02 -29.85
C VAL A 130 4.41 -19.20 -30.02
N LYS A 131 3.25 -19.10 -29.38
CA LYS A 131 2.08 -19.87 -29.77
C LYS A 131 1.72 -19.32 -31.14
N SER A 132 2.05 -20.06 -32.19
CA SER A 132 1.19 -20.06 -33.37
C SER A 132 -0.20 -20.39 -32.83
N PHE A 133 -1.06 -19.39 -32.70
CA PHE A 133 -2.43 -19.58 -32.28
C PHE A 133 -3.13 -20.35 -33.40
N LEU A 134 -2.99 -21.68 -33.40
CA LEU A 134 -3.96 -22.56 -34.01
C LEU A 134 -5.30 -22.15 -33.41
N LYS A 135 -6.17 -21.59 -34.25
CA LYS A 135 -7.57 -21.25 -33.99
C LYS A 135 -8.11 -21.97 -32.76
N ALA A 136 -8.02 -21.33 -31.61
CA ALA A 136 -8.97 -21.61 -30.55
C ALA A 136 -10.26 -21.01 -31.06
N GLU A 137 -11.16 -21.85 -31.57
CA GLU A 137 -12.55 -21.45 -31.71
C GLU A 137 -12.99 -20.90 -30.36
N VAL A 138 -13.08 -19.57 -30.29
CA VAL A 138 -13.73 -18.90 -29.17
C VAL A 138 -15.19 -19.30 -29.27
N LYS A 139 -15.55 -20.36 -28.54
CA LYS A 139 -16.94 -20.56 -28.14
C LYS A 139 -17.35 -19.27 -27.47
N GLN A 140 -18.20 -18.51 -28.16
CA GLN A 140 -18.84 -17.32 -27.62
C GLN A 140 -19.64 -17.76 -26.38
N ASP A 141 -19.01 -17.69 -25.21
CA ASP A 141 -19.74 -17.74 -23.96
C ASP A 141 -20.55 -16.44 -23.85
N LYS A 142 -21.78 -16.53 -24.35
CA LYS A 142 -22.85 -15.55 -24.11
C LYS A 142 -23.15 -15.49 -22.61
N LYS A 143 -22.35 -14.74 -21.87
CA LYS A 143 -22.76 -14.13 -20.61
C LYS A 143 -22.39 -12.66 -20.62
N ARG A 144 -23.15 -11.89 -21.41
CA ARG A 144 -23.34 -10.46 -21.15
C ARG A 144 -23.84 -10.35 -19.71
N LYS A 145 -22.96 -9.98 -18.78
CA LYS A 145 -23.39 -9.51 -17.46
C LYS A 145 -24.27 -8.30 -17.74
N ASN A 146 -25.52 -8.36 -17.31
CA ASN A 146 -26.46 -7.24 -17.39
C ASN A 146 -25.78 -5.99 -16.82
N VAL A 147 -25.46 -5.03 -17.69
CA VAL A 147 -25.08 -3.69 -17.30
C VAL A 147 -26.30 -3.11 -16.59
N LYS A 148 -26.23 -2.93 -15.28
CA LYS A 148 -27.32 -2.30 -14.52
C LYS A 148 -27.41 -0.86 -14.99
N SER A 149 -28.46 -0.50 -15.73
CA SER A 149 -28.71 0.88 -16.11
C SER A 149 -28.99 1.71 -14.85
N LEU A 150 -28.36 2.89 -14.77
CA LEU A 150 -28.54 3.82 -13.64
C LEU A 150 -29.85 4.61 -13.75
N GLU A 151 -30.66 4.36 -14.78
CA GLU A 151 -31.92 5.05 -15.09
C GLU A 151 -32.97 4.93 -13.96
N ASN A 152 -32.88 3.89 -13.12
CA ASN A 152 -33.85 3.63 -12.06
C ASN A 152 -33.36 4.00 -10.65
N ILE A 153 -32.18 4.63 -10.52
CA ILE A 153 -31.67 5.07 -9.21
C ILE A 153 -32.23 6.45 -8.89
N LYS A 154 -32.99 6.57 -7.79
CA LYS A 154 -33.44 7.87 -7.30
C LYS A 154 -32.23 8.77 -7.05
N ASN A 155 -32.27 9.97 -7.62
CA ASN A 155 -31.24 11.03 -7.56
C ASN A 155 -30.09 10.95 -8.58
N VAL A 156 -30.21 10.18 -9.66
CA VAL A 156 -29.28 10.23 -10.80
C VAL A 156 -30.02 10.69 -12.06
N THR A 157 -29.53 11.74 -12.72
CA THR A 157 -29.98 12.17 -14.04
C THR A 157 -28.90 11.83 -15.05
N VAL A 158 -29.21 10.93 -15.99
CA VAL A 158 -28.33 10.63 -17.13
C VAL A 158 -28.69 11.61 -18.25
N LEU A 159 -27.73 12.46 -18.65
CA LEU A 159 -27.91 13.34 -19.80
C LEU A 159 -27.77 12.50 -21.08
N LYS A 160 -28.72 12.70 -22.02
CA LYS A 160 -28.75 12.05 -23.34
C LYS A 160 -27.98 12.87 -24.37
#